data_AF-A0A495S8E5-F1
#
_entry.id   AF-A0A495S8E5-F1
#
_cell.length_a   1.000
_cell.length_b   1.000
_cell.length_c   1.000
_cell.angle_alpha   90.00
_cell.angle_beta   90.00
_cell.angle_gamma   90.00
#
_symmetry.space_group_name_H-M   'P 1'
#
loop_
_entity.id
_entity.type
_entity.pdbx_description
1 polymer ?
#
loop_
_entity_poly.entity_id
_entity_poly.type
_entity_poly.pdbx_seq_one_letter_code
_entity_poly.pdbx_strand_id
1 'polypeptide(L)'
;MTRKILTLFVLILGLHSYFSQDVVIKDDRVLLDGKQILKAEKINVAQYSFFSMADDEEILLYRYMDNETSKYFDDDYYVLNFLTEKIKIESSDFTKIFNIMNSRKGMEKLIKWLLKERVINQDGVLNPDRLAIFKEKYDENITERTLR
;
A
#
# COMPACT_ATOMS: atom_id res chain seq x y z
N MET A 1 -37.54 31.55 7.11
CA MET A 1 -36.06 31.47 6.91
C MET A 1 -35.46 30.17 7.45
N THR A 2 -36.00 29.61 8.54
CA THR A 2 -35.50 28.40 9.24
C THR A 2 -35.47 27.11 8.41
N ARG A 3 -36.46 26.86 7.54
CA ARG A 3 -36.47 25.63 6.70
C ARG A 3 -35.31 25.55 5.69
N LYS A 4 -34.88 26.68 5.10
CA LYS A 4 -33.78 26.72 4.12
C LYS A 4 -32.41 26.46 4.76
N ILE A 5 -32.24 26.90 6.01
CA ILE A 5 -31.01 26.67 6.79
C ILE A 5 -30.88 25.18 7.16
N LEU A 6 -32.01 24.54 7.53
CA LEU A 6 -32.02 23.11 7.85
C LEU A 6 -31.64 22.24 6.64
N THR A 7 -32.14 22.57 5.44
CA THR A 7 -31.77 21.86 4.21
C THR A 7 -30.30 22.02 3.85
N LEU A 8 -29.74 23.21 4.06
CA LEU A 8 -28.30 23.47 3.85
C LEU A 8 -27.43 22.67 4.82
N PHE A 9 -27.86 22.53 6.07
CA PHE A 9 -27.14 21.76 7.09
C PHE A 9 -27.10 20.26 6.77
N VAL A 10 -28.21 19.70 6.28
CA VAL A 10 -28.27 18.29 5.85
C VAL A 10 -27.40 18.03 4.61
N LEU A 11 -27.33 18.99 3.68
CA LEU A 11 -26.51 18.88 2.48
C LEU A 11 -25.00 18.88 2.81
N ILE A 12 -24.57 19.69 3.79
CA ILE A 12 -23.16 19.76 4.22
C ILE A 12 -22.75 18.46 4.92
N LEU A 13 -23.62 17.85 5.72
CA LEU A 13 -23.32 16.60 6.42
C LEU A 13 -23.19 15.40 5.46
N GLY A 14 -23.97 15.36 4.37
CA GLY A 14 -23.90 14.29 3.37
C GLY A 14 -22.61 14.23 2.55
N LEU A 15 -21.83 15.32 2.52
CA LEU A 15 -20.56 15.39 1.79
C LEU A 15 -19.36 14.80 2.57
N HIS A 16 -19.51 14.57 3.88
CA HIS A 16 -18.40 14.11 4.74
C HIS A 16 -18.18 12.59 4.67
N SER A 17 -19.13 11.82 4.11
CA SER A 17 -19.05 10.36 4.05
C SER A 17 -18.11 9.81 2.97
N TYR A 18 -17.54 10.66 2.11
CA TYR A 18 -16.69 10.25 0.98
C TYR A 18 -15.18 10.23 1.27
N PHE A 19 -14.75 10.67 2.47
CA PHE A 19 -13.33 10.97 2.73
C PHE A 19 -12.57 9.94 3.57
N SER A 20 -13.16 8.78 3.87
CA SER A 20 -12.44 7.71 4.58
C SER A 20 -12.59 6.39 3.84
N GLN A 21 -11.80 6.21 2.78
CA GLN A 21 -11.61 4.91 2.15
C GLN A 21 -11.01 3.95 3.19
N ASP A 22 -11.78 2.95 3.59
CA ASP A 22 -11.31 1.92 4.49
C ASP A 22 -10.72 0.75 3.72
N VAL A 23 -9.54 0.32 4.14
CA VAL A 23 -8.84 -0.82 3.55
C VAL A 23 -8.61 -1.81 4.65
N VAL A 24 -9.12 -3.02 4.44
CA VAL A 24 -9.08 -4.11 5.38
C VAL A 24 -8.55 -5.34 4.68
N ILE A 25 -7.60 -6.04 5.30
CA ILE A 25 -7.14 -7.34 4.83
C ILE A 25 -7.77 -8.42 5.70
N LYS A 26 -8.63 -9.26 5.11
CA LYS A 26 -9.36 -10.31 5.82
C LYS A 26 -9.52 -11.54 4.93
N ASP A 27 -9.24 -12.72 5.49
CA ASP A 27 -9.41 -14.02 4.82
C ASP A 27 -8.78 -14.04 3.43
N ASP A 28 -7.52 -13.59 3.34
CA ASP A 28 -6.70 -13.51 2.11
C ASP A 28 -7.25 -12.57 1.03
N ARG A 29 -8.07 -11.59 1.44
CA ARG A 29 -8.67 -10.58 0.57
C ARG A 29 -8.30 -9.19 1.03
N VAL A 30 -8.01 -8.32 0.07
CA VAL A 30 -7.92 -6.87 0.28
C VAL A 30 -9.27 -6.25 -0.06
N LEU A 31 -9.94 -5.69 0.93
CA LEU A 31 -11.24 -5.05 0.80
C LEU A 31 -11.06 -3.54 0.85
N LEU A 32 -11.52 -2.83 -0.18
CA LEU A 32 -11.68 -1.38 -0.20
C LEU A 32 -13.18 -1.07 0.00
N ASP A 33 -13.53 -0.45 1.13
CA ASP A 33 -14.92 -0.15 1.49
C ASP A 33 -15.85 -1.39 1.39
N GLY A 34 -15.31 -2.56 1.75
CA GLY A 34 -16.01 -3.85 1.68
C GLY A 34 -16.01 -4.54 0.31
N LYS A 35 -15.60 -3.86 -0.77
CA LYS A 35 -15.40 -4.46 -2.09
C LYS A 35 -14.00 -5.08 -2.18
N GLN A 36 -13.91 -6.34 -2.59
CA GLN A 36 -12.62 -6.96 -2.84
C GLN A 36 -11.95 -6.37 -4.08
N ILE A 37 -10.72 -5.89 -3.92
CA ILE A 37 -9.93 -5.27 -5.00
C ILE A 37 -8.66 -6.07 -5.33
N LEU A 38 -8.12 -6.83 -4.38
CA LEU A 38 -6.95 -7.70 -4.56
C LEU A 38 -7.12 -8.97 -3.71
N LYS A 39 -6.37 -10.01 -4.05
CA LYS A 39 -6.06 -11.10 -3.11
C LYS A 39 -4.77 -10.78 -2.36
N ALA A 40 -4.62 -11.33 -1.16
CA ALA A 40 -3.49 -11.09 -0.29
C ALA A 40 -2.99 -12.41 0.28
N GLU A 41 -1.68 -12.64 0.26
CA GLU A 41 -1.07 -13.85 0.83
C GLU A 41 0.09 -13.48 1.75
N LYS A 42 0.00 -13.89 3.02
CA LYS A 42 1.12 -13.78 3.95
C LYS A 42 2.02 -15.02 3.79
N ILE A 43 3.10 -14.87 3.02
CA ILE A 43 4.04 -15.96 2.75
C ILE A 43 4.78 -16.40 4.02
N ASN A 44 5.39 -15.46 4.75
CA ASN A 44 6.13 -15.73 5.98
C ASN A 44 6.12 -14.48 6.89
N VAL A 45 7.09 -14.30 7.79
CA VAL A 45 7.15 -13.11 8.67
C VAL A 45 7.73 -11.87 7.99
N ALA A 46 8.49 -12.03 6.91
CA ALA A 46 9.15 -10.94 6.18
C ALA A 46 8.47 -10.62 4.85
N GLN A 47 7.66 -11.52 4.29
CA GLN A 47 7.13 -11.41 2.93
C GLN A 47 5.60 -11.38 2.89
N TYR A 48 5.04 -10.60 1.97
CA TYR A 48 3.61 -10.48 1.76
C TYR A 48 3.31 -10.20 0.29
N SER A 49 2.44 -10.98 -0.32
CA SER A 49 2.10 -10.87 -1.74
C SER A 49 0.68 -10.37 -1.95
N PHE A 50 0.47 -9.68 -3.07
CA PHE A 50 -0.82 -9.18 -3.52
C PHE A 50 -1.03 -9.56 -4.98
N PHE A 51 -2.24 -10.01 -5.29
CA PHE A 51 -2.59 -10.54 -6.60
C PHE A 51 -3.78 -9.81 -7.20
N SER A 52 -3.74 -9.66 -8.52
CA SER A 52 -4.81 -9.11 -9.33
C SER A 52 -6.06 -9.98 -9.27
N MET A 53 -7.24 -9.34 -9.25
CA MET A 53 -8.53 -10.03 -9.33
C MET A 53 -8.90 -10.47 -10.75
N ALA A 54 -8.25 -9.92 -11.78
CA ALA A 54 -8.61 -10.16 -13.18
C ALA A 54 -8.01 -11.47 -13.72
N ASP A 55 -6.76 -11.75 -13.37
CA ASP A 55 -5.92 -12.79 -13.98
C ASP A 55 -5.11 -13.60 -12.95
N ASP A 56 -5.23 -13.27 -11.66
CA ASP A 56 -4.49 -13.90 -10.57
C ASP A 56 -2.96 -13.68 -10.63
N GLU A 57 -2.49 -12.70 -11.41
CA GLU A 57 -1.07 -12.35 -11.45
C GLU A 57 -0.64 -11.68 -10.14
N GLU A 58 0.55 -12.05 -9.66
CA GLU A 58 1.18 -11.39 -8.51
C GLU A 58 1.66 -10.00 -8.94
N ILE A 59 0.98 -8.96 -8.45
CA ILE A 59 1.28 -7.58 -8.85
C ILE A 59 2.29 -6.90 -7.93
N LEU A 60 2.36 -7.34 -6.67
CA LEU A 60 3.22 -6.72 -5.65
C LEU A 60 3.69 -7.76 -4.63
N LEU A 61 5.00 -7.85 -4.48
CA LEU A 61 5.67 -8.55 -3.39
C LEU A 61 6.34 -7.55 -2.45
N TYR A 62 5.84 -7.46 -1.22
CA TYR A 62 6.49 -6.80 -0.10
C TYR A 62 7.54 -7.73 0.52
N ARG A 63 8.73 -7.20 0.81
CA ARG A 63 9.76 -7.90 1.59
C ARG A 63 10.36 -6.97 2.63
N TYR A 64 10.43 -7.41 3.87
CA TYR A 64 11.28 -6.84 4.90
C TYR A 64 12.71 -7.35 4.73
N MET A 65 13.68 -6.46 4.86
CA MET A 65 15.11 -6.75 4.78
C MET A 65 15.76 -6.32 6.09
N ASP A 66 16.35 -7.26 6.80
CA ASP A 66 17.04 -7.06 8.09
C ASP A 66 18.54 -6.71 7.89
N ASN A 67 18.90 -6.34 6.67
CA ASN A 67 20.25 -6.06 6.16
C ASN A 67 21.38 -6.99 6.66
N GLU A 68 21.04 -8.25 7.00
CA GLU A 68 21.97 -9.25 7.56
C GLU A 68 22.58 -8.86 8.93
N THR A 69 21.98 -7.87 9.61
CA THR A 69 22.46 -7.26 10.86
C THR A 69 21.41 -7.38 11.96
N SER A 70 21.18 -8.59 12.48
CA SER A 70 20.11 -8.90 13.45
C SER A 70 20.09 -8.07 14.76
N LYS A 71 21.07 -7.19 15.00
CA LYS A 71 21.21 -6.35 16.20
C LYS A 71 20.99 -4.86 15.93
N TYR A 72 20.95 -4.44 14.66
CA TYR A 72 20.80 -3.05 14.27
C TYR A 72 19.54 -2.96 13.42
N PHE A 73 18.49 -2.31 13.95
CA PHE A 73 17.25 -2.11 13.22
C PHE A 73 17.28 -0.82 12.37
N ASP A 74 18.33 -0.01 12.54
CA ASP A 74 18.44 1.31 11.94
C ASP A 74 18.82 1.25 10.45
N ASP A 75 19.39 0.13 9.99
CA ASP A 75 19.71 -0.16 8.60
C ASP A 75 18.71 -1.10 7.92
N ASP A 76 17.64 -1.45 8.62
CA ASP A 76 16.55 -2.23 8.04
C ASP A 76 15.81 -1.40 6.99
N TYR A 77 15.33 -2.10 5.96
CA TYR A 77 14.56 -1.49 4.90
C TYR A 77 13.52 -2.47 4.37
N TYR A 78 12.62 -1.98 3.54
CA TYR A 78 11.68 -2.84 2.83
C TYR A 78 11.81 -2.66 1.33
N VAL A 79 11.45 -3.72 0.62
CA VAL A 79 11.42 -3.77 -0.83
C VAL A 79 9.99 -3.99 -1.30
N LEU A 80 9.56 -3.15 -2.23
CA LEU A 80 8.33 -3.33 -3.00
C LEU A 80 8.73 -3.76 -4.41
N ASN A 81 8.40 -5.00 -4.79
CA ASN A 81 8.59 -5.48 -6.15
C ASN A 81 7.25 -5.51 -6.87
N PHE A 82 7.09 -4.63 -7.85
CA PHE A 82 5.95 -4.61 -8.77
C PHE A 82 6.29 -5.49 -9.96
N LEU A 83 5.86 -6.75 -9.92
CA LEU A 83 6.42 -7.82 -10.75
C LEU A 83 6.01 -7.69 -12.22
N THR A 84 4.75 -7.36 -12.48
CA THR A 84 4.22 -7.17 -13.85
C THR A 84 4.94 -6.03 -14.58
N GLU A 85 5.29 -4.97 -13.86
CA GLU A 85 6.01 -3.79 -14.39
C GLU A 85 7.54 -3.89 -14.25
N LYS A 86 8.04 -4.95 -13.60
CA LYS A 86 9.48 -5.17 -13.32
C LYS A 86 10.13 -3.98 -12.59
N ILE A 87 9.38 -3.35 -11.69
CA ILE A 87 9.84 -2.19 -10.92
C ILE A 87 10.13 -2.61 -9.47
N LYS A 88 11.34 -2.30 -9.02
CA LYS A 88 11.77 -2.46 -7.62
C LYS A 88 11.90 -1.08 -6.97
N ILE A 89 11.42 -0.98 -5.74
CA ILE A 89 11.52 0.20 -4.87
C ILE A 89 12.02 -0.25 -3.50
N GLU A 90 13.03 0.43 -2.99
CA GLU A 90 13.64 0.17 -1.69
C GLU A 90 13.50 1.41 -0.81
N SER A 91 13.04 1.26 0.43
CA SER A 91 12.93 2.38 1.37
C SER A 91 13.12 1.96 2.81
N SER A 92 13.77 2.81 3.58
CA SER A 92 13.90 2.74 5.04
C SER A 92 12.81 3.54 5.77
N ASP A 93 11.93 4.25 5.05
CA ASP A 93 10.85 5.05 5.64
C ASP A 93 9.64 4.20 6.06
N PHE A 94 9.76 3.56 7.23
CA PHE A 94 8.65 2.84 7.89
C PHE A 94 7.59 3.78 8.51
N THR A 95 7.64 5.11 8.31
CA THR A 95 6.48 5.94 8.68
C THR A 95 5.30 5.72 7.75
N LYS A 96 5.56 5.25 6.52
CA LYS A 96 4.55 4.99 5.48
C LYS A 96 3.84 3.66 5.67
N ILE A 97 4.53 2.68 6.25
CA ILE A 97 4.00 1.33 6.51
C ILE A 97 4.20 1.03 8.00
N PHE A 98 3.14 0.67 8.73
CA PHE A 98 3.23 0.53 10.20
C PHE A 98 4.41 -0.36 10.65
N ASN A 99 5.14 0.10 11.67
CA ASN A 99 6.52 -0.24 12.04
C ASN A 99 6.79 -1.68 12.56
N ILE A 100 5.98 -2.67 12.16
CA ILE A 100 6.15 -4.06 12.60
C ILE A 100 6.09 -4.96 11.37
N MET A 101 7.25 -5.18 10.74
CA MET A 101 7.48 -6.15 9.66
C MET A 101 6.32 -6.15 8.62
N ASN A 102 5.80 -7.33 8.27
CA ASN A 102 4.65 -7.51 7.39
C ASN A 102 3.28 -7.60 8.13
N SER A 103 3.12 -6.89 9.25
CA SER A 103 1.86 -6.92 9.99
C SER A 103 0.67 -6.56 9.09
N ARG A 104 -0.50 -7.18 9.34
CA ARG A 104 -1.73 -6.90 8.58
C ARG A 104 -2.03 -5.41 8.47
N LYS A 105 -1.94 -4.68 9.60
CA LYS A 105 -2.15 -3.22 9.64
C LYS A 105 -1.10 -2.45 8.84
N GLY A 106 0.16 -2.92 8.81
CA GLY A 106 1.20 -2.34 7.97
C GLY A 106 0.89 -2.50 6.49
N MET A 107 0.43 -3.69 6.09
CA MET A 107 0.02 -4.00 4.73
C MET A 107 -1.25 -3.25 4.30
N GLU A 108 -2.25 -3.10 5.18
CA GLU A 108 -3.40 -2.23 4.93
C GLU A 108 -2.98 -0.77 4.68
N LYS A 109 -2.01 -0.25 5.46
CA LYS A 109 -1.45 1.09 5.23
C LYS A 109 -0.69 1.20 3.92
N LEU A 110 0.09 0.17 3.55
CA LEU A 110 0.77 0.11 2.27
C LEU A 110 -0.25 0.23 1.13
N ILE A 111 -1.31 -0.58 1.14
CA ILE A 111 -2.38 -0.49 0.13
C ILE A 111 -3.06 0.89 0.14
N LYS A 112 -3.39 1.45 1.32
CA LYS A 112 -3.92 2.83 1.41
C LYS A 112 -2.98 3.86 0.78
N TRP A 113 -1.68 3.69 0.96
CA TRP A 113 -0.68 4.58 0.39
C TRP A 113 -0.61 4.46 -1.14
N LEU A 114 -0.62 3.24 -1.68
CA LEU A 114 -0.65 3.02 -3.13
C LEU A 114 -1.93 3.59 -3.77
N LEU A 115 -3.09 3.44 -3.12
CA LEU A 115 -4.35 4.06 -3.55
C LEU A 115 -4.27 5.59 -3.52
N LYS A 116 -3.73 6.17 -2.44
CA LYS A 116 -3.55 7.63 -2.28
C LYS A 116 -2.64 8.21 -3.36
N GLU A 117 -1.56 7.53 -3.70
CA GLU A 117 -0.63 7.92 -4.76
C GLU A 117 -1.13 7.55 -6.17
N ARG A 118 -2.27 6.85 -6.26
CA ARG A 118 -2.89 6.35 -7.49
C ARG A 118 -2.01 5.36 -8.25
N VAL A 119 -1.12 4.66 -7.53
CA VAL A 119 -0.33 3.54 -8.08
C VAL A 119 -1.24 2.38 -8.41
N ILE A 120 -2.21 2.11 -7.55
CA ILE A 120 -3.36 1.25 -7.86
C ILE A 120 -4.64 2.08 -7.84
N ASN A 121 -5.62 1.71 -8.66
CA ASN A 121 -6.93 2.35 -8.67
C ASN A 121 -7.93 1.66 -7.72
N GLN A 122 -9.18 2.14 -7.70
CA GLN A 122 -10.26 1.60 -6.85
C GLN A 122 -10.69 0.17 -7.22
N ASP A 123 -10.22 -0.37 -8.35
CA ASP A 123 -10.45 -1.74 -8.78
C ASP A 123 -9.22 -2.63 -8.55
N GLY A 124 -8.16 -2.10 -7.91
CA GLY A 124 -6.91 -2.83 -7.66
C GLY A 124 -5.99 -2.92 -8.89
N VAL A 125 -6.30 -2.22 -9.98
CA VAL A 125 -5.49 -2.24 -11.21
C VAL A 125 -4.33 -1.25 -11.07
N LEU A 126 -3.13 -1.72 -11.43
CA LEU A 126 -1.90 -0.95 -11.40
C LEU A 126 -1.88 0.12 -12.50
N ASN A 127 -1.32 1.29 -12.18
CA ASN A 127 -1.10 2.38 -13.12
C ASN A 127 0.42 2.58 -13.33
N PRO A 128 0.96 2.18 -14.49
CA PRO A 128 2.41 2.23 -14.76
C PRO A 128 3.00 3.63 -14.66
N ASP A 129 2.30 4.65 -15.18
CA ASP A 129 2.77 6.04 -15.16
C ASP A 129 2.89 6.57 -13.72
N ARG A 130 1.90 6.23 -12.88
CA ARG A 130 1.90 6.62 -11.46
C ARG A 130 2.93 5.81 -10.67
N LEU A 131 3.16 4.56 -11.03
CA LEU A 131 4.20 3.73 -10.44
C LEU A 131 5.61 4.30 -10.74
N ALA A 132 5.86 4.76 -11.96
CA ALA A 132 7.12 5.40 -12.32
C ALA A 132 7.40 6.65 -11.45
N ILE A 133 6.40 7.51 -11.28
CA ILE A 133 6.49 8.69 -10.40
C ILE A 133 6.68 8.26 -8.93
N PHE A 134 5.98 7.20 -8.51
CA PHE A 134 6.10 6.68 -7.15
C PHE A 134 7.52 6.16 -6.87
N LYS A 135 8.13 5.45 -7.82
CA LYS A 135 9.55 5.06 -7.76
C LYS A 135 10.45 6.28 -7.61
N GLU A 136 10.31 7.28 -8.48
CA GLU A 136 11.13 8.50 -8.43
C GLU A 136 11.06 9.19 -7.06
N LYS A 137 9.89 9.19 -6.42
CA LYS A 137 9.67 9.83 -5.12
C LYS A 137 10.24 9.07 -3.93
N TYR A 138 10.21 7.75 -3.96
CA TYR A 138 10.35 6.93 -2.74
C TYR A 138 11.44 5.87 -2.82
N ASP A 139 12.04 5.64 -3.97
CA ASP A 139 13.11 4.67 -4.11
C ASP A 139 14.46 5.25 -3.66
N GLU A 140 14.97 4.73 -2.57
CA GLU A 140 16.24 5.15 -1.97
C GLU A 140 17.45 4.46 -2.61
N ASN A 141 17.24 3.43 -3.45
CA ASN A 141 18.29 2.63 -4.12
C ASN A 141 19.34 2.10 -3.12
N ILE A 142 18.89 1.57 -1.99
CA ILE A 142 19.73 1.19 -0.84
C ILE A 142 20.77 0.14 -1.25
N THR A 143 20.36 -0.90 -1.98
CA THR A 143 21.24 -1.98 -2.42
C THR A 143 22.34 -1.50 -3.35
N GLU A 144 22.06 -0.54 -4.23
CA GLU A 144 23.06 -0.01 -5.18
C GLU A 144 24.06 0.93 -4.52
N ARG A 145 23.66 1.59 -3.43
CA ARG A 145 24.51 2.51 -2.65
C ARG A 145 25.38 1.81 -1.62
N THR A 146 24.97 0.62 -1.19
CA THR A 146 25.70 -0.18 -0.21
C THR A 146 26.69 -1.07 -0.95
N LEU A 147 27.96 -0.65 -1.00
CA LEU A 147 29.04 -1.54 -1.43
C LEU A 147 29.10 -2.72 -0.45
N ARG A 148 28.85 -3.93 -0.95
CA ARG A 148 29.00 -5.18 -0.21
C ARG A 148 30.28 -5.88 -0.62
#